data_AF-A0A7C5KR20-F1
#
_entry.id   AF-A0A7C5KR20-F1
#
_cell.length_a   1.000
_cell.length_b   1.000
_cell.length_c   1.000
_cell.angle_alpha   90.00
_cell.angle_beta   90.00
_cell.angle_gamma   90.00
#
_symmetry.space_group_name_H-M   'P 1'
#
loop_
_entity.id
_entity.type
_entity.pdbx_description
1 polymer ?
#
loop_
_entity_poly.entity_id
_entity_poly.type
_entity_poly.pdbx_seq_one_letter_code
_entity_poly.pdbx_strand_id
1 'polypeptide(L)'
;VYQRAKGVRDTRPFGTVFEVYRDGYEWVNHSLAPKMSHLKSPRVRFGGPDCKKPYDASPFNISAMSFGALSKNAIMALNKGAKAGGFAHNTGEGGISPYHLKYGGDLIWQIGTGYFGCRDEKGSFDDDLFARKAKKDVVKMIEIKLSQGAKPGHGGILPAVKLTREIAEIRHVPMGHDVISPPAHTAFSTPEGLLEFVARLRKLSGGKPVGFKLCIGDRKEFLGICKAMLKTGITPDFITVDGSEGGTGAAPVEMTNSVGTPLRDALIFVHNALIGAGLRSKVRIIASGKAMSAFHLLRLLALGADTVNAARAMMFALGCLQSRACNTDACPTGIATQDPVRNRALDIELKSARVARYHKATVENLMELLAATGIDRLEDLHPRHINRRVSGTEIKSYAELYPLITEKCLLAGGDIPDSWRNDWAAASATSW
;
A
#
# COMPACT_ATOMS: atom_id res chain seq x y z
N VAL A 1 -17.40 4.21 -6.35
CA VAL A 1 -16.34 5.24 -6.37
C VAL A 1 -16.79 6.53 -7.07
N TYR A 2 -17.12 6.52 -8.38
CA TYR A 2 -17.44 7.77 -9.10
C TYR A 2 -18.56 8.61 -8.48
N GLN A 3 -19.66 8.00 -8.04
CA GLN A 3 -20.79 8.69 -7.42
C GLN A 3 -20.33 9.45 -6.15
N ARG A 4 -19.74 8.72 -5.21
CA ARG A 4 -19.12 9.28 -4.00
C ARG A 4 -18.10 10.38 -4.30
N ALA A 5 -17.21 10.18 -5.28
CA ALA A 5 -16.22 11.17 -5.67
C ALA A 5 -16.87 12.45 -6.23
N LYS A 6 -17.96 12.33 -7.00
CA LYS A 6 -18.74 13.46 -7.53
C LYS A 6 -19.62 14.13 -6.46
N GLY A 7 -19.70 13.60 -5.24
CA GLY A 7 -20.57 14.09 -4.18
C GLY A 7 -22.06 14.03 -4.55
N VAL A 8 -22.43 13.14 -5.47
CA VAL A 8 -23.84 12.84 -5.73
C VAL A 8 -24.35 11.90 -4.64
N ARG A 9 -25.68 11.81 -4.49
CA ARG A 9 -26.36 10.99 -3.47
C ARG A 9 -25.77 9.57 -3.40
N ASP A 10 -25.26 9.18 -2.23
CA ASP A 10 -24.69 7.84 -1.96
C ASP A 10 -25.76 6.85 -1.43
N THR A 11 -27.02 7.28 -1.31
CA THR A 11 -28.14 6.40 -0.96
C THR A 11 -28.70 5.71 -2.20
N ARG A 12 -28.84 4.39 -2.16
CA ARG A 12 -29.52 3.61 -3.20
C ARG A 12 -30.90 3.15 -2.69
N PRO A 13 -32.00 3.42 -3.41
CA PRO A 13 -33.28 2.76 -3.13
C PRO A 13 -33.20 1.28 -3.55
N PHE A 14 -34.24 0.50 -3.23
CA PHE A 14 -34.45 -0.89 -3.68
C PHE A 14 -33.60 -1.98 -2.98
N GLY A 15 -32.76 -1.62 -2.02
CA GLY A 15 -31.95 -2.59 -1.27
C GLY A 15 -30.72 -3.10 -2.04
N THR A 16 -30.21 -4.27 -1.66
CA THR A 16 -29.01 -4.85 -2.29
C THR A 16 -29.32 -5.46 -3.65
N VAL A 17 -28.52 -5.10 -4.65
CA VAL A 17 -28.53 -5.76 -5.98
C VAL A 17 -27.48 -6.88 -6.06
N PHE A 18 -26.73 -7.11 -4.98
CA PHE A 18 -25.82 -8.25 -4.89
C PHE A 18 -26.60 -9.52 -4.60
N GLU A 19 -26.24 -10.61 -5.27
CA GLU A 19 -26.69 -11.95 -4.95
C GLU A 19 -26.05 -12.39 -3.61
N VAL A 20 -26.82 -12.28 -2.53
CA VAL A 20 -26.33 -12.52 -1.14
C VAL A 20 -26.11 -14.01 -0.81
N TYR A 21 -26.60 -14.90 -1.67
CA TYR A 21 -26.49 -16.35 -1.53
C TYR A 21 -25.38 -16.96 -2.39
N ARG A 22 -24.67 -16.17 -3.19
CA ARG A 22 -23.54 -16.68 -3.97
C ARG A 22 -22.34 -16.99 -3.08
N ASP A 23 -21.54 -17.95 -3.50
CA ASP A 23 -20.28 -18.26 -2.85
C ASP A 23 -19.33 -17.06 -2.88
N GLY A 24 -18.67 -16.82 -1.75
CA GLY A 24 -17.82 -15.67 -1.54
C GLY A 24 -18.55 -14.36 -1.24
N TYR A 25 -19.87 -14.36 -1.07
CA TYR A 25 -20.55 -13.20 -0.48
C TYR A 25 -20.08 -12.99 0.96
N GLU A 26 -19.83 -11.73 1.31
CA GLU A 26 -19.25 -11.32 2.59
C GLU A 26 -20.11 -10.24 3.22
N TRP A 27 -20.28 -10.32 4.53
CA TRP A 27 -21.02 -9.34 5.29
C TRP A 27 -20.47 -9.22 6.72
N VAL A 28 -20.96 -8.21 7.42
CA VAL A 28 -20.71 -7.98 8.83
C VAL A 28 -22.06 -7.97 9.55
N ASN A 29 -22.14 -8.56 10.74
CA ASN A 29 -23.37 -8.54 11.53
C ASN A 29 -23.47 -7.21 12.30
N HIS A 30 -24.66 -6.64 12.37
CA HIS A 30 -24.91 -5.47 13.20
C HIS A 30 -25.02 -5.88 14.68
N SER A 31 -24.76 -4.93 15.57
CA SER A 31 -25.02 -5.07 17.01
C SER A 31 -26.45 -4.63 17.32
N LEU A 32 -27.09 -5.28 18.29
CA LEU A 32 -28.35 -4.81 18.89
C LEU A 32 -28.14 -3.56 19.77
N ALA A 33 -26.88 -3.28 20.13
CA ALA A 33 -26.44 -2.05 20.76
C ALA A 33 -25.40 -1.36 19.86
N PRO A 34 -25.81 -0.75 18.74
CA PRO A 34 -24.89 -0.03 17.86
C PRO A 34 -24.31 1.18 18.60
N LYS A 35 -23.11 1.56 18.20
CA LYS A 35 -22.43 2.74 18.74
C LYS A 35 -22.80 3.96 17.93
N MET A 36 -22.57 5.13 18.52
CA MET A 36 -22.64 6.40 17.79
C MET A 36 -21.29 6.65 17.13
N SER A 37 -21.29 6.96 15.83
CA SER A 37 -20.06 7.29 15.10
C SER A 37 -19.55 8.68 15.54
N HIS A 38 -18.60 8.71 16.48
CA HIS A 38 -18.05 9.96 17.04
C HIS A 38 -16.74 10.40 16.36
N LEU A 39 -15.99 9.47 15.75
CA LEU A 39 -14.67 9.72 15.18
C LEU A 39 -14.77 10.10 13.69
N LYS A 40 -14.85 11.41 13.41
CA LYS A 40 -14.90 11.91 12.02
C LYS A 40 -13.55 11.89 11.29
N SER A 41 -12.44 11.67 11.99
CA SER A 41 -11.09 11.66 11.42
C SER A 41 -10.14 10.76 12.23
N PRO A 42 -10.37 9.44 12.23
CA PRO A 42 -9.49 8.50 12.91
C PRO A 42 -8.05 8.61 12.40
N ARG A 43 -7.08 8.41 13.29
CA ARG A 43 -5.65 8.44 12.99
C ARG A 43 -4.96 7.17 13.46
N VAL A 44 -3.97 6.73 12.70
CA VAL A 44 -3.13 5.57 13.01
C VAL A 44 -1.68 6.01 13.03
N ARG A 45 -1.02 5.79 14.16
CA ARG A 45 0.35 6.23 14.38
C ARG A 45 1.37 5.26 13.78
N PHE A 46 2.23 5.82 12.93
CA PHE A 46 3.42 5.19 12.38
C PHE A 46 4.68 5.75 13.05
N GLY A 47 5.64 4.86 13.31
CA GLY A 47 6.89 5.18 14.01
C GLY A 47 6.99 4.38 15.31
N GLY A 48 7.93 3.45 15.35
CA GLY A 48 8.31 2.68 16.53
C GLY A 48 9.19 3.49 17.51
N PRO A 49 9.77 2.84 18.53
CA PRO A 49 10.56 3.51 19.56
C PRO A 49 11.79 4.26 19.01
N ASP A 50 12.34 3.80 17.87
CA ASP A 50 13.50 4.41 17.23
C ASP A 50 13.14 5.61 16.33
N CYS A 51 11.85 5.89 16.15
CA CYS A 51 11.35 6.97 15.30
C CYS A 51 11.30 8.29 16.07
N LYS A 52 11.97 9.33 15.55
CA LYS A 52 12.00 10.68 16.13
C LYS A 52 10.88 11.59 15.60
N LYS A 53 10.33 11.27 14.43
CA LYS A 53 9.31 12.07 13.73
C LYS A 53 8.13 11.19 13.32
N PRO A 54 7.36 10.65 14.28
CA PRO A 54 6.23 9.78 13.98
C PRO A 54 5.17 10.51 13.15
N TYR A 55 4.34 9.73 12.45
CA TYR A 55 3.30 10.25 11.58
C TYR A 55 1.95 9.62 11.89
N ASP A 56 0.95 10.46 12.13
CA ASP A 56 -0.42 10.04 12.40
C ASP A 56 -1.22 10.04 11.09
N ALA A 57 -1.24 8.89 10.41
CA ALA A 57 -1.86 8.73 9.10
C ALA A 57 -3.38 8.57 9.19
N SER A 58 -4.08 8.85 8.09
CA SER A 58 -5.46 8.37 7.89
C SER A 58 -5.47 6.83 7.76
N PRO A 59 -6.55 6.13 8.16
CA PRO A 59 -6.68 4.69 7.92
C PRO A 59 -6.77 4.32 6.43
N PHE A 60 -7.03 5.31 5.56
CA PHE A 60 -7.08 5.17 4.12
C PHE A 60 -6.17 6.18 3.43
N ASN A 61 -5.22 5.75 2.58
CA ASN A 61 -4.30 6.64 1.86
C ASN A 61 -4.15 6.27 0.38
N ILE A 62 -3.48 7.12 -0.40
CA ILE A 62 -3.21 6.85 -1.82
C ILE A 62 -1.99 5.92 -1.91
N SER A 63 -2.17 4.76 -2.56
CA SER A 63 -1.07 3.82 -2.81
C SER A 63 -0.11 4.33 -3.90
N ALA A 64 1.09 3.77 -3.92
CA ALA A 64 2.20 4.15 -4.78
C ALA A 64 1.84 4.18 -6.27
N MET A 65 1.97 5.35 -6.90
CA MET A 65 1.84 5.53 -8.36
C MET A 65 2.82 6.60 -8.84
N SER A 66 3.73 6.25 -9.75
CA SER A 66 4.84 7.13 -10.13
C SER A 66 4.44 8.27 -11.06
N PHE A 67 5.09 9.43 -10.89
CA PHE A 67 5.20 10.40 -11.99
C PHE A 67 5.97 9.75 -13.16
N GLY A 68 5.44 9.91 -14.37
CA GLY A 68 5.83 9.16 -15.56
C GLY A 68 4.82 8.06 -15.89
N ALA A 69 4.41 7.23 -14.92
CA ALA A 69 3.24 6.38 -15.13
C ALA A 69 1.96 7.23 -15.16
N LEU A 70 1.84 8.18 -14.24
CA LEU A 70 0.80 9.20 -14.20
C LEU A 70 1.30 10.52 -14.77
N SER A 71 0.35 11.31 -15.28
CA SER A 71 0.56 12.65 -15.79
C SER A 71 0.84 13.65 -14.66
N LYS A 72 1.42 14.80 -14.99
CA LYS A 72 1.62 15.88 -14.01
C LYS A 72 0.33 16.39 -13.37
N ASN A 73 -0.79 16.46 -14.12
CA ASN A 73 -2.06 16.92 -13.55
C ASN A 73 -2.65 15.87 -12.60
N ALA A 74 -2.46 14.58 -12.89
CA ALA A 74 -2.92 13.52 -12.01
C ALA A 74 -2.16 13.56 -10.67
N ILE A 75 -0.83 13.70 -10.70
CA ILE A 75 0.00 13.84 -9.49
C ILE A 75 -0.42 15.08 -8.69
N MET A 76 -0.60 16.21 -9.36
CA MET A 76 -1.06 17.46 -8.76
C MET A 76 -2.44 17.32 -8.11
N ALA A 77 -3.41 16.72 -8.80
CA ALA A 77 -4.76 16.52 -8.30
C ALA A 77 -4.80 15.57 -7.10
N LEU A 78 -4.02 14.49 -7.14
CA LEU A 78 -3.88 13.55 -6.02
C LEU A 78 -3.27 14.23 -4.79
N ASN A 79 -2.16 14.96 -4.95
CA ASN A 79 -1.51 15.64 -3.82
C ASN A 79 -2.39 16.76 -3.25
N LYS A 80 -3.06 17.55 -4.10
CA LYS A 80 -4.01 18.58 -3.65
C LYS A 80 -5.19 17.98 -2.88
N GLY A 81 -5.74 16.86 -3.38
CA GLY A 81 -6.81 16.14 -2.68
C GLY A 81 -6.35 15.56 -1.33
N ALA A 82 -5.14 14.99 -1.30
CA ALA A 82 -4.49 14.49 -0.10
C ALA A 82 -4.28 15.58 0.97
N LYS A 83 -3.81 16.77 0.55
CA LYS A 83 -3.70 17.93 1.43
C LYS A 83 -5.04 18.33 2.01
N ALA A 84 -6.06 18.45 1.17
CA ALA A 84 -7.39 18.89 1.59
C ALA A 84 -8.09 17.91 2.54
N GLY A 85 -7.88 16.60 2.36
CA GLY A 85 -8.47 15.57 3.24
C GLY A 85 -7.57 15.09 4.39
N GLY A 86 -6.34 15.60 4.49
CA GLY A 86 -5.39 15.19 5.53
C GLY A 86 -5.04 13.70 5.47
N PHE A 87 -4.69 13.18 4.29
CA PHE A 87 -4.19 11.81 4.09
C PHE A 87 -2.94 11.82 3.21
N ALA A 88 -2.19 10.72 3.19
CA ALA A 88 -0.91 10.68 2.49
C ALA A 88 -1.04 10.33 0.99
N HIS A 89 -0.13 10.88 0.18
CA HIS A 89 0.10 10.50 -1.21
C HIS A 89 1.44 9.76 -1.34
N ASN A 90 1.40 8.47 -1.66
CA ASN A 90 2.61 7.72 -1.96
C ASN A 90 3.10 8.00 -3.40
N THR A 91 4.36 8.43 -3.53
CA THR A 91 4.95 8.92 -4.79
C THR A 91 5.16 7.85 -5.85
N GLY A 92 5.14 6.57 -5.45
CA GLY A 92 5.67 5.49 -6.26
C GLY A 92 7.16 5.63 -6.57
N GLU A 93 7.65 4.75 -7.44
CA GLU A 93 9.08 4.58 -7.72
C GLU A 93 9.72 5.70 -8.54
N GLY A 94 8.96 6.66 -9.06
CA GLY A 94 9.45 7.66 -10.02
C GLY A 94 10.25 8.81 -9.38
N GLY A 95 10.48 8.77 -8.08
CA GLY A 95 11.03 9.88 -7.30
C GLY A 95 10.02 10.98 -6.96
N ILE A 96 10.45 11.96 -6.19
CA ILE A 96 9.65 13.14 -5.82
C ILE A 96 9.78 14.20 -6.92
N SER A 97 8.74 14.32 -7.76
CA SER A 97 8.67 15.39 -8.77
C SER A 97 8.17 16.73 -8.20
N PRO A 98 8.40 17.86 -8.88
CA PRO A 98 7.85 19.16 -8.47
C PRO A 98 6.31 19.16 -8.31
N TYR A 99 5.63 18.34 -9.09
CA TYR A 99 4.17 18.16 -9.03
C TYR A 99 3.66 17.54 -7.73
N HIS A 100 4.49 16.72 -7.06
CA HIS A 100 4.18 16.21 -5.72
C HIS A 100 4.30 17.31 -4.65
N LEU A 101 5.16 18.30 -4.88
CA LEU A 101 5.48 19.34 -3.90
C LEU A 101 4.53 20.54 -3.99
N LYS A 102 3.96 20.79 -5.17
CA LYS A 102 3.20 22.02 -5.49
C LYS A 102 2.13 22.41 -4.47
N TYR A 103 1.41 21.44 -3.90
CA TYR A 103 0.30 21.70 -2.97
C TYR A 103 0.60 21.33 -1.51
N GLY A 104 1.81 20.84 -1.22
CA GLY A 104 2.25 20.56 0.14
C GLY A 104 1.44 19.51 0.90
N GLY A 105 0.82 18.56 0.17
CA GLY A 105 0.21 17.36 0.75
C GLY A 105 1.26 16.38 1.27
N ASP A 106 0.92 15.64 2.32
CA ASP A 106 1.83 14.68 2.94
C ASP A 106 2.20 13.56 1.97
N LEU A 107 3.49 13.19 1.96
CA LEU A 107 4.06 12.20 1.06
C LEU A 107 4.58 10.97 1.81
N ILE A 108 4.32 9.80 1.24
CA ILE A 108 5.13 8.60 1.49
C ILE A 108 6.08 8.50 0.30
N TRP A 109 7.37 8.70 0.54
CA TRP A 109 8.34 8.57 -0.55
C TRP A 109 8.72 7.10 -0.73
N GLN A 110 8.31 6.53 -1.86
CA GLN A 110 8.68 5.17 -2.22
C GLN A 110 9.97 5.15 -3.04
N ILE A 111 10.87 4.23 -2.69
CA ILE A 111 12.14 3.99 -3.38
C ILE A 111 12.10 2.58 -3.95
N GLY A 112 12.17 2.46 -5.29
CA GLY A 112 12.32 1.18 -5.98
C GLY A 112 13.77 0.80 -6.23
N THR A 113 13.97 -0.34 -6.88
CA THR A 113 15.30 -0.91 -7.22
C THR A 113 16.14 -0.03 -8.15
N GLY A 114 15.50 0.85 -8.92
CA GLY A 114 16.21 1.83 -9.77
C GLY A 114 16.68 3.08 -9.03
N TYR A 115 16.36 3.22 -7.73
CA TYR A 115 16.69 4.35 -6.85
C TYR A 115 16.42 5.73 -7.48
N PHE A 116 15.36 5.86 -8.28
CA PHE A 116 15.08 7.10 -9.01
C PHE A 116 14.89 8.27 -8.05
N GLY A 117 15.63 9.34 -8.32
CA GLY A 117 15.67 10.53 -7.49
C GLY A 117 16.62 10.45 -6.29
N CYS A 118 17.31 9.35 -6.05
CA CYS A 118 18.37 9.23 -5.04
C CYS A 118 19.44 8.21 -5.46
N ARG A 119 19.91 8.37 -6.69
CA ARG A 119 20.93 7.51 -7.30
C ARG A 119 22.10 8.33 -7.80
N ASP A 120 23.28 7.72 -7.80
CA ASP A 120 24.45 8.22 -8.51
C ASP A 120 24.35 7.96 -10.03
N GLU A 121 25.37 8.39 -10.77
CA GLU A 121 25.46 8.19 -12.22
C GLU A 121 25.55 6.70 -12.62
N LYS A 122 26.04 5.84 -11.72
CA LYS A 122 26.14 4.38 -11.90
C LYS A 122 24.84 3.65 -11.57
N GLY A 123 23.86 4.35 -10.98
CA GLY A 123 22.60 3.78 -10.55
C GLY A 123 22.58 3.13 -9.18
N SER A 124 23.64 3.35 -8.39
CA SER A 124 23.68 2.95 -6.98
C SER A 124 22.98 4.00 -6.12
N PHE A 125 22.56 3.58 -4.93
CA PHE A 125 21.91 4.47 -3.96
C PHE A 125 22.87 5.57 -3.48
N ASP A 126 22.39 6.82 -3.45
CA ASP A 126 23.14 8.00 -3.02
C ASP A 126 22.54 8.59 -1.73
N ASP A 127 23.35 8.61 -0.66
CA ASP A 127 22.95 9.03 0.69
C ASP A 127 22.59 10.52 0.76
N ASP A 128 23.33 11.38 0.08
CA ASP A 128 23.17 12.82 0.16
C ASP A 128 21.92 13.26 -0.60
N LEU A 129 21.73 12.72 -1.81
CA LEU A 129 20.52 12.93 -2.59
C LEU A 129 19.29 12.40 -1.85
N PHE A 130 19.41 11.23 -1.23
CA PHE A 130 18.35 10.69 -0.38
C PHE A 130 18.05 11.62 0.80
N ALA A 131 19.05 11.97 1.61
CA ALA A 131 18.87 12.77 2.82
C ALA A 131 18.25 14.15 2.51
N ARG A 132 18.70 14.83 1.45
CA ARG A 132 18.13 16.13 1.02
C ARG A 132 16.64 16.05 0.72
N LYS A 133 16.20 14.99 0.05
CA LYS A 133 14.78 14.81 -0.32
C LYS A 133 13.97 14.28 0.87
N ALA A 134 14.47 13.28 1.57
CA ALA A 134 13.82 12.65 2.71
C ALA A 134 13.58 13.62 3.87
N LYS A 135 14.46 14.61 4.08
CA LYS A 135 14.31 15.58 5.17
C LYS A 135 13.21 16.63 4.95
N LYS A 136 12.71 16.83 3.72
CA LYS A 136 11.62 17.78 3.44
C LYS A 136 10.40 17.51 4.31
N ASP A 137 9.79 18.53 4.91
CA ASP A 137 8.71 18.35 5.90
C ASP A 137 7.46 17.66 5.35
N VAL A 138 7.19 17.80 4.05
CA VAL A 138 6.09 17.12 3.36
C VAL A 138 6.30 15.61 3.25
N VAL A 139 7.54 15.11 3.30
CA VAL A 139 7.82 13.67 3.33
C VAL A 139 7.58 13.19 4.75
N LYS A 140 6.60 12.31 4.95
CA LYS A 140 6.22 11.81 6.29
C LYS A 140 6.74 10.42 6.56
N MET A 141 6.86 9.58 5.53
CA MET A 141 7.32 8.19 5.65
C MET A 141 8.18 7.83 4.43
N ILE A 142 9.04 6.83 4.62
CA ILE A 142 9.88 6.25 3.56
C ILE A 142 9.49 4.78 3.36
N GLU A 143 9.24 4.38 2.12
CA GLU A 143 8.85 3.01 1.77
C GLU A 143 9.86 2.40 0.79
N ILE A 144 10.57 1.35 1.20
CA ILE A 144 11.43 0.58 0.32
C ILE A 144 10.56 -0.43 -0.45
N LYS A 145 10.50 -0.35 -1.77
CA LYS A 145 9.70 -1.27 -2.57
C LYS A 145 10.53 -2.48 -3.01
N LEU A 146 10.36 -3.59 -2.31
CA LEU A 146 10.95 -4.88 -2.67
C LEU A 146 10.24 -5.47 -3.90
N SER A 147 8.91 -5.43 -3.90
CA SER A 147 8.09 -5.93 -5.01
C SER A 147 6.71 -5.25 -5.06
N GLN A 148 5.97 -5.49 -6.14
CA GLN A 148 4.56 -5.08 -6.26
C GLN A 148 3.73 -6.24 -6.78
N GLY A 149 2.45 -6.26 -6.42
CA GLY A 149 1.55 -7.38 -6.75
C GLY A 149 1.38 -7.65 -8.25
N ALA A 150 1.39 -6.61 -9.09
CA ALA A 150 1.17 -6.78 -10.53
C ALA A 150 2.35 -7.39 -11.30
N LYS A 151 3.54 -7.45 -10.68
CA LYS A 151 4.75 -8.05 -11.26
C LYS A 151 5.81 -8.29 -10.18
N PRO A 152 5.56 -9.25 -9.26
CA PRO A 152 6.55 -9.60 -8.25
C PRO A 152 7.82 -10.14 -8.93
N GLY A 153 9.00 -9.85 -8.37
CA GLY A 153 10.28 -10.29 -8.96
C GLY A 153 10.74 -9.51 -10.21
N HIS A 154 10.02 -8.48 -10.65
CA HIS A 154 10.43 -7.63 -11.77
C HIS A 154 10.49 -6.15 -11.38
N GLY A 155 11.53 -5.45 -11.83
CA GLY A 155 11.69 -4.03 -11.61
C GLY A 155 10.61 -3.18 -12.31
N GLY A 156 10.51 -1.89 -11.92
CA GLY A 156 9.67 -0.89 -12.58
C GLY A 156 9.92 -0.81 -14.09
N ILE A 157 8.86 -0.51 -14.86
CA ILE A 157 8.95 -0.31 -16.32
C ILE A 157 8.26 1.02 -16.61
N LEU A 158 8.98 1.93 -17.26
CA LEU A 158 8.39 3.09 -17.92
C LEU A 158 8.69 3.00 -19.42
N PRO A 159 7.66 2.80 -20.27
CA PRO A 159 7.84 2.76 -21.71
C PRO A 159 8.49 4.04 -22.26
N ALA A 160 9.36 3.91 -23.26
CA ALA A 160 10.09 5.00 -23.89
C ALA A 160 9.17 6.12 -24.38
N VAL A 161 7.99 5.76 -24.89
CA VAL A 161 6.96 6.71 -25.34
C VAL A 161 6.48 7.65 -24.23
N LYS A 162 6.66 7.26 -22.96
CA LYS A 162 6.32 8.06 -21.77
C LYS A 162 7.53 8.72 -21.13
N LEU A 163 8.73 8.53 -21.66
CA LEU A 163 9.95 9.11 -21.14
C LEU A 163 10.17 10.50 -21.75
N THR A 164 9.73 11.54 -21.04
CA THR A 164 10.03 12.92 -21.41
C THR A 164 11.38 13.36 -20.84
N ARG A 165 11.96 14.43 -21.38
CA ARG A 165 13.20 15.03 -20.84
C ARG A 165 13.09 15.37 -19.34
N GLU A 166 11.96 15.93 -18.92
CA GLU A 166 11.68 16.22 -17.51
C GLU A 166 11.72 14.94 -16.65
N ILE A 167 11.12 13.84 -17.14
CA ILE A 167 11.12 12.57 -16.40
C ILE A 167 12.52 11.98 -16.34
N ALA A 168 13.28 12.03 -17.44
CA ALA A 168 14.66 11.57 -17.49
C ALA A 168 15.56 12.32 -16.48
N GLU A 169 15.42 13.65 -16.41
CA GLU A 169 16.14 14.51 -15.45
C GLU A 169 15.75 14.18 -14.00
N ILE A 170 14.45 14.02 -13.69
CA ILE A 170 13.98 13.65 -12.35
C ILE A 170 14.49 12.27 -11.92
N ARG A 171 14.56 11.33 -12.88
CA ARG A 171 14.96 9.94 -12.62
C ARG A 171 16.45 9.71 -12.73
N HIS A 172 17.23 10.65 -13.26
CA HIS A 172 18.65 10.51 -13.57
C HIS A 172 18.90 9.30 -14.50
N VAL A 173 18.20 9.27 -15.63
CA VAL A 173 18.32 8.20 -16.65
C VAL A 173 18.48 8.79 -18.06
N PRO A 174 19.17 8.08 -18.97
CA PRO A 174 19.25 8.48 -20.38
C PRO A 174 17.90 8.41 -21.09
N MET A 175 17.75 9.19 -22.17
CA MET A 175 16.58 9.19 -23.06
C MET A 175 16.68 8.09 -24.13
N GLY A 176 15.55 7.78 -24.77
CA GLY A 176 15.50 7.03 -26.03
C GLY A 176 15.18 5.52 -25.94
N HIS A 177 15.06 4.97 -24.74
CA HIS A 177 14.68 3.57 -24.52
C HIS A 177 13.76 3.42 -23.30
N ASP A 178 13.18 2.23 -23.15
CA ASP A 178 12.38 1.88 -21.99
C ASP A 178 13.21 1.96 -20.71
N VAL A 179 12.70 2.62 -19.68
CA VAL A 179 13.37 2.63 -18.38
C VAL A 179 12.96 1.39 -17.62
N ILE A 180 13.87 0.40 -17.59
CA ILE A 180 13.71 -0.85 -16.87
C ILE A 180 14.56 -0.79 -15.60
N SER A 181 13.94 -0.98 -14.44
CA SER A 181 14.66 -1.06 -13.18
C SER A 181 15.23 -2.48 -12.97
N PRO A 182 16.34 -2.64 -12.23
CA PRO A 182 16.83 -3.96 -11.84
C PRO A 182 15.76 -4.77 -11.10
N PRO A 183 15.80 -6.12 -11.13
CA PRO A 183 14.83 -6.96 -10.42
C PRO A 183 14.96 -6.87 -8.89
N ALA A 184 16.16 -6.59 -8.38
CA ALA A 184 16.46 -6.49 -6.96
C ALA A 184 17.22 -5.22 -6.59
N HIS A 185 17.21 -4.87 -5.31
CA HIS A 185 17.99 -3.77 -4.78
C HIS A 185 19.48 -4.13 -4.75
N THR A 186 20.35 -3.24 -5.23
CA THR A 186 21.82 -3.43 -5.14
C THR A 186 22.41 -3.05 -3.78
N ALA A 187 21.63 -2.40 -2.91
CA ALA A 187 22.12 -1.90 -1.61
C ALA A 187 22.17 -2.99 -0.53
N PHE A 188 21.49 -4.12 -0.74
CA PHE A 188 21.44 -5.25 0.16
C PHE A 188 21.06 -6.51 -0.62
N SER A 189 21.51 -7.66 -0.16
CA SER A 189 21.22 -8.97 -0.77
C SER A 189 20.72 -10.00 0.24
N THR A 190 20.43 -9.59 1.48
CA THR A 190 20.01 -10.48 2.58
C THR A 190 18.92 -9.82 3.42
N PRO A 191 18.15 -10.60 4.20
CA PRO A 191 17.18 -10.04 5.16
C PRO A 191 17.82 -9.11 6.21
N GLU A 192 19.00 -9.45 6.73
CA GLU A 192 19.78 -8.56 7.62
C GLU A 192 20.15 -7.25 6.93
N GLY A 193 20.68 -7.32 5.70
CA GLY A 193 21.04 -6.13 4.94
C GLY A 193 19.85 -5.22 4.64
N LEU A 194 18.64 -5.79 4.43
CA LEU A 194 17.42 -5.01 4.31
C LEU A 194 17.14 -4.20 5.59
N LEU A 195 17.28 -4.81 6.77
CA LEU A 195 17.02 -4.13 8.05
C LEU A 195 18.09 -3.08 8.36
N GLU A 196 19.35 -3.36 8.06
CA GLU A 196 20.43 -2.36 8.13
C GLU A 196 20.15 -1.17 7.22
N PHE A 197 19.63 -1.43 6.01
CA PHE A 197 19.22 -0.37 5.08
C PHE A 197 18.04 0.43 5.64
N VAL A 198 17.03 -0.22 6.25
CA VAL A 198 15.95 0.46 6.98
C VAL A 198 16.50 1.41 8.05
N ALA A 199 17.44 0.95 8.88
CA ALA A 199 18.06 1.77 9.92
C ALA A 199 18.86 2.95 9.33
N ARG A 200 19.60 2.72 8.24
CA ARG A 200 20.32 3.77 7.49
C ARG A 200 19.36 4.84 6.97
N LEU A 201 18.27 4.46 6.31
CA LEU A 201 17.27 5.41 5.79
C LEU A 201 16.58 6.19 6.92
N ARG A 202 16.33 5.54 8.07
CA ARG A 202 15.77 6.21 9.26
C ARG A 202 16.71 7.30 9.75
N LYS A 203 18.01 7.03 9.84
CA LYS A 203 19.03 8.02 10.20
C LYS A 203 19.08 9.17 9.18
N LEU A 204 19.21 8.85 7.89
CA LEU A 204 19.36 9.85 6.82
C LEU A 204 18.11 10.73 6.64
N SER A 205 16.91 10.21 6.89
CA SER A 205 15.66 10.97 6.84
C SER A 205 15.45 11.92 8.02
N GLY A 206 16.33 11.89 9.02
CA GLY A 206 16.18 12.65 10.26
C GLY A 206 15.21 12.01 11.25
N GLY A 207 15.03 10.69 11.19
CA GLY A 207 14.24 9.89 12.13
C GLY A 207 12.77 9.70 11.76
N LYS A 208 12.42 9.72 10.47
CA LYS A 208 11.05 9.46 9.99
C LYS A 208 10.75 7.95 9.96
N PRO A 209 9.48 7.52 10.01
CA PRO A 209 9.11 6.12 9.86
C PRO A 209 9.63 5.55 8.53
N VAL A 210 10.28 4.40 8.60
CA VAL A 210 10.79 3.66 7.44
C VAL A 210 10.24 2.25 7.46
N GLY A 211 9.67 1.84 6.34
CA GLY A 211 9.12 0.51 6.14
C GLY A 211 9.43 -0.01 4.75
N PHE A 212 8.92 -1.19 4.43
CA PHE A 212 9.05 -1.77 3.11
C PHE A 212 7.73 -2.31 2.58
N LYS A 213 7.65 -2.43 1.25
CA LYS A 213 6.50 -2.96 0.52
C LYS A 213 6.89 -4.23 -0.23
N LEU A 214 6.05 -5.25 -0.13
CA LEU A 214 6.22 -6.49 -0.87
C LEU A 214 4.87 -7.15 -1.22
N CYS A 215 4.87 -7.85 -2.35
CA CYS A 215 3.95 -8.94 -2.60
C CYS A 215 4.59 -10.25 -2.10
N ILE A 216 3.82 -11.04 -1.35
CA ILE A 216 4.31 -12.30 -0.79
C ILE A 216 4.51 -13.32 -1.93
N GLY A 217 5.70 -13.92 -1.94
CA GLY A 217 6.10 -15.05 -2.76
C GLY A 217 6.39 -16.26 -1.86
N ASP A 218 7.66 -16.64 -1.73
CA ASP A 218 8.06 -17.71 -0.82
C ASP A 218 7.89 -17.28 0.65
N ARG A 219 7.21 -18.10 1.46
CA ARG A 219 7.00 -17.85 2.89
C ARG A 219 8.32 -17.76 3.65
N LYS A 220 9.32 -18.57 3.28
CA LYS A 220 10.63 -18.63 3.94
C LYS A 220 11.37 -17.31 3.89
N GLU A 221 11.27 -16.56 2.78
CA GLU A 221 11.91 -15.25 2.63
C GLU A 221 11.35 -14.24 3.65
N PHE A 222 10.02 -14.17 3.79
CA PHE A 222 9.41 -13.28 4.78
C PHE A 222 9.72 -13.71 6.22
N LEU A 223 9.71 -15.02 6.48
CA LEU A 223 10.14 -15.56 7.78
C LEU A 223 11.63 -15.30 8.04
N GLY A 224 12.46 -15.24 6.99
CA GLY A 224 13.86 -14.83 7.06
C GLY A 224 14.02 -13.39 7.53
N ILE A 225 13.16 -12.47 7.05
CA ILE A 225 13.07 -11.09 7.56
C ILE A 225 12.66 -11.10 9.04
N CYS A 226 11.71 -11.95 9.45
CA CYS A 226 11.35 -12.08 10.87
C CYS A 226 12.52 -12.56 11.73
N LYS A 227 13.29 -13.56 11.28
CA LYS A 227 14.52 -14.00 11.96
C LYS A 227 15.57 -12.89 12.01
N ALA A 228 15.75 -12.13 10.94
CA ALA A 228 16.66 -10.99 10.93
C ALA A 228 16.25 -9.91 11.92
N MET A 229 14.95 -9.62 12.07
CA MET A 229 14.44 -8.69 13.10
C MET A 229 14.76 -9.18 14.51
N LEU A 230 14.59 -10.48 14.77
CA LEU A 230 14.92 -11.09 16.07
C LEU A 230 16.43 -11.04 16.36
N LYS A 231 17.26 -11.34 15.35
CA LYS A 231 18.72 -11.40 15.49
C LYS A 231 19.37 -10.03 15.63
N THR A 232 18.96 -9.06 14.80
CA THR A 232 19.56 -7.71 14.78
C THR A 232 18.94 -6.76 15.79
N GLY A 233 17.70 -7.04 16.24
CA GLY A 233 16.89 -6.12 17.03
C GLY A 233 16.33 -4.94 16.22
N ILE A 234 16.66 -4.82 14.93
CA ILE A 234 16.20 -3.74 14.07
C ILE A 234 14.83 -4.13 13.49
N THR A 235 13.82 -3.28 13.64
CA THR A 235 12.51 -3.46 13.02
C THR A 235 12.17 -2.32 12.06
N PRO A 236 11.47 -2.59 10.94
CA PRO A 236 10.79 -1.53 10.19
C PRO A 236 9.65 -0.94 11.02
N ASP A 237 9.31 0.31 10.76
CA ASP A 237 8.15 0.96 11.37
C ASP A 237 6.82 0.45 10.78
N PHE A 238 6.86 -0.04 9.53
CA PHE A 238 5.72 -0.65 8.87
C PHE A 238 6.11 -1.62 7.74
N ILE A 239 5.16 -2.47 7.36
CA ILE A 239 5.23 -3.37 6.21
C ILE A 239 3.97 -3.17 5.38
N THR A 240 4.12 -2.84 4.10
CA THR A 240 3.01 -2.78 3.14
C THR A 240 2.90 -4.12 2.41
N VAL A 241 1.81 -4.84 2.66
CA VAL A 241 1.47 -6.10 1.99
C VAL A 241 0.67 -5.78 0.73
N ASP A 242 1.24 -6.04 -0.43
CA ASP A 242 0.63 -5.79 -1.74
C ASP A 242 0.10 -7.10 -2.33
N GLY A 243 -1.20 -7.23 -2.49
CA GLY A 243 -1.78 -8.43 -3.10
C GLY A 243 -1.48 -8.54 -4.59
N SER A 244 -1.34 -9.77 -5.10
CA SER A 244 -1.08 -10.05 -6.52
C SER A 244 -2.11 -9.43 -7.47
N GLU A 245 -3.30 -9.12 -6.98
CA GLU A 245 -4.33 -8.43 -7.76
C GLU A 245 -4.07 -6.93 -7.99
N GLY A 246 -2.91 -6.42 -7.55
CA GLY A 246 -2.45 -5.04 -7.69
C GLY A 246 -2.51 -4.47 -9.11
N GLY A 247 -2.47 -3.15 -9.23
CA GLY A 247 -2.43 -2.45 -10.53
C GLY A 247 -1.01 -2.21 -11.03
N THR A 248 -0.87 -1.93 -12.32
CA THR A 248 0.38 -1.46 -12.93
C THR A 248 0.10 -0.55 -14.12
N GLY A 249 1.02 0.37 -14.39
CA GLY A 249 1.02 1.14 -15.64
C GLY A 249 1.56 0.34 -16.83
N ALA A 250 2.48 -0.60 -16.58
CA ALA A 250 3.09 -1.49 -17.57
C ALA A 250 3.69 -2.73 -16.86
N ALA A 251 3.32 -3.92 -17.33
CA ALA A 251 3.90 -5.20 -16.90
C ALA A 251 3.65 -6.28 -17.97
N PRO A 252 4.48 -7.34 -18.00
CA PRO A 252 4.17 -8.56 -18.75
C PRO A 252 2.86 -9.21 -18.27
N VAL A 253 2.12 -9.85 -19.19
CA VAL A 253 0.83 -10.49 -18.88
C VAL A 253 0.99 -11.65 -17.91
N GLU A 254 1.98 -12.52 -18.13
CA GLU A 254 2.26 -13.67 -17.26
C GLU A 254 2.49 -13.25 -15.80
N MET A 255 3.26 -12.18 -15.62
CA MET A 255 3.54 -11.62 -14.30
C MET A 255 2.29 -11.07 -13.61
N THR A 256 1.34 -10.52 -14.37
CA THR A 256 0.13 -9.88 -13.83
C THR A 256 -0.92 -10.92 -13.41
N ASN A 257 -0.96 -12.07 -14.08
CA ASN A 257 -2.03 -13.05 -13.90
C ASN A 257 -1.62 -14.22 -12.98
N SER A 258 -0.32 -14.55 -12.94
CA SER A 258 0.12 -15.86 -12.43
C SER A 258 1.19 -15.79 -11.35
N VAL A 259 1.61 -14.60 -10.90
CA VAL A 259 2.72 -14.44 -9.95
C VAL A 259 2.27 -13.66 -8.70
N GLY A 260 2.58 -14.21 -7.52
CA GLY A 260 2.35 -13.60 -6.21
C GLY A 260 1.07 -14.06 -5.51
N THR A 261 1.03 -13.86 -4.19
CA THR A 261 -0.10 -14.27 -3.34
C THR A 261 -1.20 -13.19 -3.30
N PRO A 262 -2.51 -13.58 -3.38
CA PRO A 262 -3.63 -12.66 -3.21
C PRO A 262 -3.61 -11.95 -1.85
N LEU A 263 -4.13 -10.72 -1.79
CA LEU A 263 -3.97 -9.85 -0.62
C LEU A 263 -4.42 -10.48 0.70
N ARG A 264 -5.54 -11.20 0.74
CA ARG A 264 -6.08 -11.70 2.01
C ARG A 264 -5.19 -12.76 2.62
N ASP A 265 -4.74 -13.70 1.80
CA ASP A 265 -3.87 -14.82 2.22
C ASP A 265 -2.48 -14.29 2.59
N ALA A 266 -1.95 -13.33 1.82
CA ALA A 266 -0.70 -12.64 2.13
C ALA A 266 -0.79 -11.84 3.44
N LEU A 267 -1.89 -11.12 3.65
CA LEU A 267 -2.10 -10.26 4.81
C LEU A 267 -2.17 -11.07 6.10
N ILE A 268 -3.00 -12.13 6.13
CA ILE A 268 -3.09 -12.98 7.32
C ILE A 268 -1.76 -13.70 7.58
N PHE A 269 -1.07 -14.16 6.53
CA PHE A 269 0.25 -14.78 6.69
C PHE A 269 1.24 -13.83 7.35
N VAL A 270 1.36 -12.58 6.85
CA VAL A 270 2.26 -11.58 7.45
C VAL A 270 1.85 -11.25 8.88
N HIS A 271 0.55 -11.09 9.14
CA HIS A 271 0.03 -10.82 10.48
C HIS A 271 0.39 -11.94 11.46
N ASN A 272 0.13 -13.21 11.08
CA ASN A 272 0.44 -14.38 11.89
C ASN A 272 1.95 -14.58 12.07
N ALA A 273 2.76 -14.38 11.04
CA ALA A 273 4.21 -14.46 11.13
C ALA A 273 4.76 -13.48 12.19
N LEU A 274 4.26 -12.24 12.19
CA LEU A 274 4.64 -11.24 13.18
C LEU A 274 4.11 -11.57 14.59
N ILE A 275 2.93 -12.18 14.73
CA ILE A 275 2.41 -12.67 16.02
C ILE A 275 3.28 -13.81 16.56
N GLY A 276 3.50 -14.84 15.74
CA GLY A 276 4.30 -16.02 16.10
C GLY A 276 5.75 -15.68 16.41
N ALA A 277 6.31 -14.64 15.80
CA ALA A 277 7.65 -14.13 16.14
C ALA A 277 7.66 -13.13 17.31
N GLY A 278 6.51 -12.73 17.87
CA GLY A 278 6.43 -11.72 18.94
C GLY A 278 6.80 -10.30 18.49
N LEU A 279 6.63 -9.99 17.21
CA LEU A 279 7.01 -8.72 16.57
C LEU A 279 5.80 -7.83 16.20
N ARG A 280 4.58 -8.34 16.26
CA ARG A 280 3.37 -7.63 15.78
C ARG A 280 3.14 -6.26 16.41
N SER A 281 3.51 -6.09 17.68
CA SER A 281 3.38 -4.80 18.40
C SER A 281 4.38 -3.74 17.94
N LYS A 282 5.48 -4.13 17.28
CA LYS A 282 6.55 -3.23 16.81
C LYS A 282 6.35 -2.73 15.39
N VAL A 283 5.54 -3.43 14.59
CA VAL A 283 5.42 -3.20 13.14
C VAL A 283 3.96 -2.96 12.77
N ARG A 284 3.70 -1.83 12.09
CA ARG A 284 2.38 -1.58 11.48
C ARG A 284 2.25 -2.30 10.14
N ILE A 285 1.07 -2.79 9.82
CA ILE A 285 0.78 -3.45 8.55
C ILE A 285 -0.11 -2.54 7.69
N ILE A 286 0.28 -2.29 6.45
CA ILE A 286 -0.51 -1.59 5.47
C ILE A 286 -1.00 -2.59 4.43
N ALA A 287 -2.31 -2.74 4.24
CA ALA A 287 -2.84 -3.54 3.15
C ALA A 287 -2.94 -2.71 1.86
N SER A 288 -2.43 -3.24 0.74
CA SER A 288 -2.50 -2.62 -0.58
C SER A 288 -3.02 -3.61 -1.62
N GLY A 289 -4.08 -3.24 -2.34
CA GLY A 289 -4.73 -4.12 -3.32
C GLY A 289 -6.06 -3.55 -3.80
N LYS A 290 -7.02 -4.42 -4.15
CA LYS A 290 -8.33 -4.00 -4.70
C LYS A 290 -9.33 -3.52 -3.62
N ALA A 291 -8.93 -2.56 -2.77
CA ALA A 291 -9.82 -1.91 -1.80
C ALA A 291 -10.48 -0.66 -2.39
N MET A 292 -11.81 -0.55 -2.31
CA MET A 292 -12.58 0.53 -2.97
C MET A 292 -13.79 1.05 -2.16
N SER A 293 -14.30 0.26 -1.22
CA SER A 293 -15.46 0.59 -0.39
C SER A 293 -15.08 0.54 1.10
N ALA A 294 -15.90 1.15 1.95
CA ALA A 294 -15.72 1.08 3.40
C ALA A 294 -15.70 -0.37 3.91
N PHE A 295 -16.55 -1.25 3.36
CA PHE A 295 -16.54 -2.68 3.69
C PHE A 295 -15.24 -3.39 3.27
N HIS A 296 -14.62 -3.01 2.14
CA HIS A 296 -13.30 -3.55 1.78
C HIS A 296 -12.22 -3.11 2.77
N LEU A 297 -12.30 -1.89 3.30
CA LEU A 297 -11.38 -1.42 4.34
C LEU A 297 -11.63 -2.23 5.62
N LEU A 298 -12.88 -2.31 6.07
CA LEU A 298 -13.30 -3.03 7.27
C LEU A 298 -12.75 -4.47 7.29
N ARG A 299 -12.97 -5.25 6.22
CA ARG A 299 -12.50 -6.65 6.19
C ARG A 299 -10.98 -6.81 6.17
N LEU A 300 -10.24 -5.84 5.61
CA LEU A 300 -8.77 -5.87 5.61
C LEU A 300 -8.20 -5.49 6.98
N LEU A 301 -8.80 -4.49 7.64
CA LEU A 301 -8.47 -4.14 9.01
C LEU A 301 -8.75 -5.32 9.96
N ALA A 302 -9.89 -6.01 9.77
CA ALA A 302 -10.22 -7.22 10.53
C ALA A 302 -9.18 -8.35 10.36
N LEU A 303 -8.51 -8.44 9.20
CA LEU A 303 -7.45 -9.42 8.93
C LEU A 303 -6.07 -9.00 9.48
N GLY A 304 -5.99 -7.88 10.21
CA GLY A 304 -4.79 -7.45 10.92
C GLY A 304 -4.02 -6.29 10.29
N ALA A 305 -4.55 -5.67 9.22
CA ALA A 305 -4.01 -4.41 8.71
C ALA A 305 -4.28 -3.25 9.67
N ASP A 306 -3.31 -2.36 9.87
CA ASP A 306 -3.50 -1.11 10.63
C ASP A 306 -4.05 0.01 9.72
N THR A 307 -3.67 0.03 8.44
CA THR A 307 -4.22 0.96 7.43
C THR A 307 -4.34 0.31 6.05
N VAL A 308 -5.04 0.98 5.13
CA VAL A 308 -5.22 0.52 3.75
C VAL A 308 -4.77 1.59 2.76
N ASN A 309 -3.97 1.20 1.78
CA ASN A 309 -3.56 2.05 0.67
C ASN A 309 -4.24 1.59 -0.62
N ALA A 310 -4.88 2.51 -1.36
CA ALA A 310 -5.50 2.20 -2.64
C ALA A 310 -5.00 3.10 -3.78
N ALA A 311 -4.55 2.48 -4.87
CA ALA A 311 -4.23 3.17 -6.12
C ALA A 311 -5.47 3.22 -7.03
N ARG A 312 -6.04 2.06 -7.36
CA ARG A 312 -7.13 1.92 -8.34
C ARG A 312 -8.35 2.77 -8.01
N ALA A 313 -8.79 2.76 -6.75
CA ALA A 313 -9.94 3.55 -6.33
C ALA A 313 -9.67 5.06 -6.45
N MET A 314 -8.45 5.51 -6.14
CA MET A 314 -8.03 6.91 -6.31
C MET A 314 -7.97 7.30 -7.79
N MET A 315 -7.54 6.39 -8.67
CA MET A 315 -7.64 6.60 -10.13
C MET A 315 -9.09 6.74 -10.60
N PHE A 316 -10.03 5.96 -10.05
CA PHE A 316 -11.45 6.13 -10.36
C PHE A 316 -12.00 7.46 -9.84
N ALA A 317 -11.55 7.93 -8.67
CA ALA A 317 -11.92 9.24 -8.17
C ALA A 317 -11.42 10.38 -9.10
N LEU A 318 -10.22 10.24 -9.67
CA LEU A 318 -9.74 11.13 -10.75
C LEU A 318 -10.58 11.01 -12.04
N GLY A 319 -11.17 9.85 -12.30
CA GLY A 319 -12.04 9.59 -13.45
C GLY A 319 -11.49 8.59 -14.46
N CYS A 320 -10.56 7.71 -14.07
CA CYS A 320 -10.05 6.63 -14.93
C CYS A 320 -11.19 5.71 -15.36
N LEU A 321 -11.44 5.58 -16.67
CA LEU A 321 -12.51 4.74 -17.24
C LEU A 321 -12.08 3.29 -17.52
N GLN A 322 -10.94 2.85 -16.97
CA GLN A 322 -10.39 1.51 -17.20
C GLN A 322 -10.14 1.17 -18.68
N SER A 323 -9.69 2.12 -19.48
CA SER A 323 -9.34 1.87 -20.90
C SER A 323 -8.20 0.88 -21.10
N ARG A 324 -7.41 0.59 -20.05
CA ARG A 324 -6.23 -0.30 -20.06
C ARG A 324 -5.14 0.10 -21.07
N ALA A 325 -5.18 1.33 -21.58
CA ALA A 325 -4.17 1.92 -22.47
C ALA A 325 -3.07 2.71 -21.71
N CYS A 326 -2.75 2.30 -20.47
CA CYS A 326 -1.88 3.07 -19.58
C CYS A 326 -0.42 3.10 -20.04
N ASN A 327 0.02 2.04 -20.70
CA ASN A 327 1.37 1.82 -21.20
C ASN A 327 1.61 2.47 -22.57
N THR A 328 0.56 2.81 -23.32
CA THR A 328 0.67 3.31 -24.72
C THR A 328 0.74 4.83 -24.82
N ASP A 329 0.72 5.52 -23.68
CA ASP A 329 0.57 6.98 -23.57
C ASP A 329 -0.77 7.56 -24.08
N ALA A 330 -1.68 6.73 -24.61
CA ALA A 330 -2.94 7.15 -25.20
C ALA A 330 -4.12 7.23 -24.20
N CYS A 331 -3.87 7.55 -22.93
CA CYS A 331 -4.92 7.59 -21.91
C CYS A 331 -6.01 8.63 -22.28
N PRO A 332 -7.28 8.23 -22.44
CA PRO A 332 -8.34 9.13 -22.92
C PRO A 332 -8.79 10.17 -21.88
N THR A 333 -8.36 10.01 -20.63
CA THR A 333 -8.80 10.86 -19.49
C THR A 333 -7.67 11.73 -18.94
N GLY A 334 -6.50 11.73 -19.58
CA GLY A 334 -5.36 12.54 -19.14
C GLY A 334 -4.67 12.04 -17.87
N ILE A 335 -5.04 10.86 -17.34
CA ILE A 335 -4.47 10.32 -16.09
C ILE A 335 -3.10 9.68 -16.29
N ALA A 336 -3.00 8.73 -17.22
CA ALA A 336 -1.82 7.88 -17.41
C ALA A 336 -1.11 8.17 -18.74
N THR A 337 -0.76 9.44 -18.96
CA THR A 337 -0.17 9.93 -20.21
C THR A 337 0.83 11.06 -19.94
N GLN A 338 1.81 11.23 -20.81
CA GLN A 338 2.72 12.39 -20.84
C GLN A 338 2.41 13.35 -22.00
N ASP A 339 1.51 12.96 -22.92
CA ASP A 339 0.95 13.84 -23.95
C ASP A 339 0.32 15.12 -23.33
N PRO A 340 0.86 16.32 -23.64
CA PRO A 340 0.36 17.58 -23.10
C PRO A 340 -1.08 17.90 -23.50
N VAL A 341 -1.53 17.47 -24.67
CA VAL A 341 -2.90 17.66 -25.16
C VAL A 341 -3.87 16.81 -24.34
N ARG A 342 -3.56 15.53 -24.15
CA ARG A 342 -4.42 14.61 -23.38
C ARG A 342 -4.47 14.95 -21.90
N ASN A 343 -3.33 15.34 -21.33
CA ASN A 343 -3.23 15.70 -19.92
C ASN A 343 -4.13 16.90 -19.55
N ARG A 344 -4.38 17.84 -20.48
CA ARG A 344 -5.32 18.95 -20.28
C ARG A 344 -6.77 18.50 -20.00
N ALA A 345 -7.16 17.28 -20.39
CA ALA A 345 -8.48 16.72 -20.06
C ALA A 345 -8.68 16.51 -18.55
N LEU A 346 -7.61 16.52 -17.76
CA LEU A 346 -7.65 16.35 -16.32
C LEU A 346 -7.55 17.70 -15.59
N ASP A 347 -8.72 18.26 -15.27
CA ASP A 347 -8.85 19.48 -14.47
C ASP A 347 -8.44 19.24 -13.00
N ILE A 348 -7.41 19.94 -12.53
CA ILE A 348 -6.80 19.71 -11.22
C ILE A 348 -7.76 20.08 -10.08
N GLU A 349 -8.49 21.19 -10.19
CA GLU A 349 -9.39 21.67 -9.15
C GLU A 349 -10.56 20.70 -8.97
N LEU A 350 -11.23 20.36 -10.07
CA LEU A 350 -12.33 19.41 -10.08
C LEU A 350 -11.89 18.03 -9.60
N LYS A 351 -10.74 17.52 -10.07
CA LYS A 351 -10.30 16.15 -9.73
C LYS A 351 -9.77 16.07 -8.30
N SER A 352 -9.08 17.08 -7.80
CA SER A 352 -8.62 17.10 -6.40
C SER A 352 -9.79 17.09 -5.41
N ALA A 353 -10.84 17.88 -5.67
CA ALA A 353 -12.07 17.86 -4.88
C ALA A 353 -12.80 16.50 -4.94
N ARG A 354 -12.71 15.78 -6.07
CA ARG A 354 -13.25 14.42 -6.19
C ARG A 354 -12.47 13.40 -5.36
N VAL A 355 -11.14 13.47 -5.37
CA VAL A 355 -10.27 12.60 -4.57
C VAL A 355 -10.52 12.83 -3.08
N ALA A 356 -10.56 14.09 -2.63
CA ALA A 356 -10.84 14.44 -1.23
C ALA A 356 -12.23 13.96 -0.77
N ARG A 357 -13.28 14.17 -1.59
CA ARG A 357 -14.64 13.69 -1.26
C ARG A 357 -14.75 12.18 -1.22
N TYR A 358 -14.12 11.48 -2.18
CA TYR A 358 -14.10 10.02 -2.19
C TYR A 358 -13.44 9.47 -0.93
N HIS A 359 -12.29 10.02 -0.55
CA HIS A 359 -11.59 9.65 0.67
C HIS A 359 -12.45 9.90 1.91
N LYS A 360 -12.90 11.15 2.12
CA LYS A 360 -13.71 11.56 3.28
C LYS A 360 -14.91 10.65 3.48
N ALA A 361 -15.75 10.50 2.46
CA ALA A 361 -16.95 9.68 2.55
C ALA A 361 -16.61 8.19 2.72
N THR A 362 -15.46 7.70 2.24
CA THR A 362 -15.06 6.30 2.49
C THR A 362 -14.63 6.07 3.94
N VAL A 363 -13.95 7.03 4.55
CA VAL A 363 -13.56 6.97 5.97
C VAL A 363 -14.78 7.16 6.87
N GLU A 364 -15.69 8.09 6.57
CA GLU A 364 -16.94 8.28 7.32
C GLU A 364 -17.79 6.99 7.29
N ASN A 365 -18.00 6.40 6.10
CA ASN A 365 -18.71 5.13 5.96
C ASN A 365 -17.99 3.96 6.67
N LEU A 366 -16.66 3.98 6.79
CA LEU A 366 -15.93 2.96 7.54
C LEU A 366 -16.27 3.06 9.04
N MET A 367 -16.30 4.27 9.58
CA MET A 367 -16.64 4.50 10.98
C MET A 367 -18.12 4.23 11.27
N GLU A 368 -19.02 4.54 10.32
CA GLU A 368 -20.43 4.16 10.41
C GLU A 368 -20.62 2.64 10.41
N LEU A 369 -19.92 1.90 9.53
CA LEU A 369 -19.96 0.44 9.54
C LEU A 369 -19.43 -0.12 10.86
N LEU A 370 -18.30 0.39 11.37
CA LEU A 370 -17.74 -0.03 12.65
C LEU A 370 -18.71 0.21 13.81
N ALA A 371 -19.35 1.38 13.84
CA ALA A 371 -20.32 1.73 14.85
C ALA A 371 -21.57 0.82 14.78
N ALA A 372 -22.02 0.47 13.57
CA ALA A 372 -23.14 -0.46 13.35
C ALA A 372 -22.86 -1.87 13.90
N THR A 373 -21.60 -2.30 13.97
CA THR A 373 -21.21 -3.58 14.60
C THR A 373 -21.07 -3.49 16.12
N GLY A 374 -21.35 -2.34 16.72
CA GLY A 374 -21.17 -2.13 18.16
C GLY A 374 -19.70 -1.88 18.58
N ILE A 375 -18.80 -1.62 17.62
CA ILE A 375 -17.35 -1.46 17.88
C ILE A 375 -17.00 0.03 17.86
N ASP A 376 -16.22 0.47 18.86
CA ASP A 376 -15.84 1.89 19.01
C ASP A 376 -14.47 2.21 18.36
N ARG A 377 -13.49 1.29 18.45
CA ARG A 377 -12.11 1.51 17.96
C ARG A 377 -11.78 0.55 16.82
N LEU A 378 -11.02 1.04 15.84
CA LEU A 378 -10.56 0.20 14.71
C LEU A 378 -9.73 -1.01 15.17
N GLU A 379 -9.01 -0.87 16.30
CA GLU A 379 -8.17 -1.92 16.91
C GLU A 379 -8.98 -3.09 17.46
N ASP A 380 -10.25 -2.87 17.80
CA ASP A 380 -11.15 -3.90 18.35
C ASP A 380 -11.83 -4.72 17.24
N LEU A 381 -11.57 -4.39 15.97
CA LEU A 381 -12.08 -5.11 14.83
C LEU A 381 -11.24 -6.37 14.56
N HIS A 382 -11.82 -7.52 14.88
CA HIS A 382 -11.20 -8.83 14.70
C HIS A 382 -11.79 -9.66 13.54
N PRO A 383 -11.11 -10.72 13.08
CA PRO A 383 -11.59 -11.60 12.01
C PRO A 383 -12.99 -12.19 12.27
N ARG A 384 -13.33 -12.47 13.53
CA ARG A 384 -14.65 -13.02 13.91
C ARG A 384 -15.86 -12.16 13.50
N HIS A 385 -15.65 -10.87 13.22
CA HIS A 385 -16.75 -9.97 12.85
C HIS A 385 -17.15 -10.09 11.38
N ILE A 386 -16.28 -10.62 10.52
CA ILE A 386 -16.55 -10.74 9.08
C ILE A 386 -16.99 -12.16 8.77
N ASN A 387 -18.16 -12.30 8.15
CA ASN A 387 -18.70 -13.57 7.69
C ASN A 387 -18.51 -13.72 6.18
N ARG A 388 -18.32 -14.97 5.74
CA ARG A 388 -18.25 -15.34 4.33
C ARG A 388 -19.05 -16.61 4.10
N ARG A 389 -19.87 -16.59 3.04
CA ARG A 389 -20.47 -17.81 2.49
C ARG A 389 -19.39 -18.57 1.73
N VAL A 390 -19.07 -19.78 2.18
CA VAL A 390 -18.01 -20.62 1.60
C VAL A 390 -18.57 -21.42 0.44
N SER A 391 -19.68 -22.12 0.68
CA SER A 391 -20.38 -22.94 -0.30
C SER A 391 -21.83 -23.14 0.14
N GLY A 392 -22.81 -22.82 -0.71
CA GLY A 392 -24.22 -23.11 -0.43
C GLY A 392 -24.68 -22.56 0.93
N THR A 393 -25.00 -23.44 1.88
CA THR A 393 -25.40 -23.06 3.25
C THR A 393 -24.23 -22.91 4.24
N GLU A 394 -23.02 -23.32 3.87
CA GLU A 394 -21.83 -23.22 4.72
C GLU A 394 -21.37 -21.76 4.82
N ILE A 395 -21.36 -21.26 6.06
CA ILE A 395 -20.93 -19.91 6.41
C ILE A 395 -19.82 -20.05 7.45
N LYS A 396 -18.72 -19.32 7.23
CA LYS A 396 -17.62 -19.23 8.18
C LYS A 396 -17.27 -17.77 8.43
N SER A 397 -16.89 -17.46 9.66
CA SER A 397 -16.22 -16.20 9.97
C SER A 397 -14.81 -16.19 9.38
N TYR A 398 -14.20 -15.01 9.25
CA TYR A 398 -12.78 -14.93 8.89
C TYR A 398 -11.90 -15.55 9.97
N ALA A 399 -12.32 -15.62 11.24
CA ALA A 399 -11.52 -16.29 12.28
C ALA A 399 -11.41 -17.81 12.03
N GLU A 400 -12.46 -18.43 11.48
CA GLU A 400 -12.45 -19.85 11.11
C GLU A 400 -11.72 -20.11 9.79
N LEU A 401 -11.85 -19.19 8.82
CA LEU A 401 -11.17 -19.30 7.52
C LEU A 401 -9.68 -18.99 7.60
N TYR A 402 -9.29 -18.10 8.51
CA TYR A 402 -7.96 -17.53 8.64
C TYR A 402 -7.54 -17.55 10.12
N PRO A 403 -7.31 -18.75 10.70
CA PRO A 403 -7.02 -18.88 12.11
C PRO A 403 -5.73 -18.15 12.50
N LEU A 404 -5.77 -17.47 13.65
CA LEU A 404 -4.60 -16.86 14.23
C LEU A 404 -3.72 -17.93 14.88
N ILE A 405 -2.40 -17.73 14.81
CA ILE A 405 -1.45 -18.57 15.54
C ILE A 405 -1.15 -17.96 16.92
N THR A 406 -0.68 -18.79 17.85
CA THR A 406 -0.32 -18.34 19.20
C THR A 406 0.84 -17.35 19.18
N GLU A 407 0.76 -16.30 19.99
CA GLU A 407 1.85 -15.33 20.12
C GLU A 407 3.15 -16.01 20.55
N LYS A 408 4.28 -15.61 19.93
CA LYS A 408 5.62 -16.14 20.20
C LYS A 408 5.80 -17.64 19.94
N CYS A 409 4.86 -18.31 19.28
CA CYS A 409 4.94 -19.74 19.01
C CYS A 409 6.10 -20.14 18.07
N LEU A 410 6.67 -19.20 17.30
CA LEU A 410 7.81 -19.42 16.42
C LEU A 410 9.17 -19.28 17.14
N LEU A 411 9.18 -18.80 18.38
CA LEU A 411 10.42 -18.65 19.16
C LEU A 411 10.87 -19.99 19.74
N ALA A 412 12.10 -20.03 20.27
CA ALA A 412 12.63 -21.22 20.92
C ALA A 412 11.74 -21.65 22.09
N GLY A 413 11.33 -22.93 22.11
CA GLY A 413 10.40 -23.48 23.10
C GLY A 413 8.91 -23.19 22.83
N GLY A 414 8.58 -22.51 21.72
CA GLY A 414 7.21 -22.29 21.29
C GLY A 414 6.59 -23.51 20.58
N ASP A 415 5.26 -23.61 20.63
CA ASP A 415 4.49 -24.64 19.93
C ASP A 415 4.24 -24.24 18.47
N ILE A 416 5.23 -24.51 17.60
CA ILE A 416 5.15 -24.16 16.18
C ILE A 416 4.09 -25.03 15.50
N PRO A 417 3.04 -24.44 14.87
CA PRO A 417 2.07 -25.21 14.11
C PRO A 417 2.72 -25.95 12.95
N ASP A 418 2.26 -27.17 12.66
CA ASP A 418 2.91 -28.03 11.66
C ASP A 418 2.99 -27.42 10.26
N SER A 419 1.97 -26.63 9.86
CA SER A 419 1.95 -25.90 8.59
C SER A 419 2.96 -24.74 8.49
N TRP A 420 3.68 -24.43 9.57
CA TRP A 420 4.72 -23.41 9.64
C TRP A 420 6.11 -23.98 9.91
N ARG A 421 6.21 -25.21 10.43
CA ARG A 421 7.46 -25.81 10.93
C ARG A 421 8.56 -25.83 9.86
N ASN A 422 8.23 -26.32 8.66
CA ASN A 422 9.21 -26.45 7.58
C ASN A 422 9.68 -25.08 7.05
N ASP A 423 8.75 -24.15 6.82
CA ASP A 423 9.08 -22.82 6.32
C ASP A 423 9.90 -22.04 7.37
N TRP A 424 9.54 -22.15 8.65
CA TRP A 424 10.29 -21.51 9.73
C TRP A 424 11.68 -22.11 9.91
N ALA A 425 11.82 -23.43 9.83
CA ALA A 425 13.12 -24.09 9.92
C ALA A 425 14.05 -23.66 8.77
N ALA A 426 13.53 -23.64 7.55
CA ALA A 426 14.30 -23.31 6.34
C ALA A 426 14.59 -21.81 6.15
N ALA A 427 13.85 -20.92 6.80
CA ALA A 427 14.08 -19.47 6.74
C ALA A 427 15.47 -19.09 7.28
N SER A 428 16.14 -18.13 6.63
CA SER A 428 17.47 -17.64 7.01
C SER A 428 17.45 -16.13 7.20
N ALA A 429 18.21 -15.62 8.18
CA ALA A 429 18.38 -14.18 8.35
C ALA A 429 19.45 -13.59 7.41
N THR A 430 20.34 -14.45 6.90
CA THR A 430 21.53 -14.07 6.12
C THR A 430 21.45 -14.45 4.65
N SER A 431 20.35 -15.04 4.20
CA SER A 431 20.11 -15.41 2.80
C SER A 431 18.60 -15.43 2.50
N TRP A 432 18.22 -15.18 1.25
CA TRP A 432 16.85 -15.35 0.77
C TRP A 432 16.48 -16.83 0.64
#